data_AF-A0A1V5S4E3-F1
#
_entry.id   AF-A0A1V5S4E3-F1
#
_cell.length_a   1.000
_cell.length_b   1.000
_cell.length_c   1.000
_cell.angle_alpha   90.00
_cell.angle_beta   90.00
_cell.angle_gamma   90.00
#
_symmetry.space_group_name_H-M   'P 1'
#
loop_
_entity.id
_entity.type
_entity.pdbx_description
1 polymer ?
#
loop_
_entity_poly.entity_id
_entity_poly.type
_entity_poly.pdbx_seq_one_letter_code
_entity_poly.pdbx_strand_id
1 'polypeptide(L)'
;MKKTIKSFLAIALTFCLLFSIGLSPAYAAGVKERENVYDGISLQEYLSLSRQRSASSFMLNTKQTLSKVINFISNLLLNGVLFRAIADFFPQASNTAVVSSLDSFDITTYENFYSGTQDFIDEKAAGASWSLGYAEESILPDDFGTGLYARGSYVPWWYSKEMYTDEDGNLEELRVRTVILDDGSGRGKVAFCVLDCIGIANADVRKIRAAIADFAAENNIVSINVSATHTHSGIDSQGAWSNPLTTVANNYLSASNDAIELRYGIDPDFLTSVIDGCVNSIINAFDDMKEGTMSFAKADISDYLHDRTPPYAYDGNLYRLKFIPYAEVARPTIIATFGCHPESSSYDFLKTDDGIEIDTKISADFVYYMEKVINKAGYNFIYIQGNVGTVTSSRSLSNDGLQNMSAHDGAIRYGYELGYITLALTMTLDQCKQLNNNTGDLLGIGMYSGGEGYTPWYDAHEAVSEVEVEPILNIAHDQFLIEVENNVALALSKAAVASVNLFYNEENNKYYTVTEVGYLEIGDVIKAYMSPGETYGEILVGGAGIEGFDFASLREMYGENIIILDLMNDAAGYVTPDNHYVIAGYRYNEESDSLESDTWCMMVSFGKNTASTLLSRFAGLVENSKQ
;
A
#
# COMPACT_ATOMS: atom_id res chain seq x y z
N MET A 1 -6.42 -26.09 27.14
CA MET A 1 -6.79 -25.00 26.20
C MET A 1 -5.54 -24.53 25.48
N LYS A 2 -5.53 -24.61 24.14
CA LYS A 2 -4.37 -24.22 23.31
C LYS A 2 -4.03 -22.73 23.54
N LYS A 3 -2.74 -22.39 23.44
CA LYS A 3 -2.17 -21.04 23.60
C LYS A 3 -2.95 -19.99 22.77
N THR A 4 -3.45 -20.40 21.61
CA THR A 4 -4.22 -19.61 20.64
C THR A 4 -5.62 -19.18 21.13
N ILE A 5 -6.34 -20.02 21.87
CA ILE A 5 -7.64 -19.65 22.46
C ILE A 5 -7.45 -18.61 23.56
N LYS A 6 -6.32 -18.67 24.28
CA LYS A 6 -5.95 -17.65 25.27
C LYS A 6 -5.58 -16.33 24.60
N SER A 7 -4.87 -16.34 23.47
CA SER A 7 -4.59 -15.11 22.69
C SER A 7 -5.86 -14.49 22.11
N PHE A 8 -6.80 -15.31 21.60
CA PHE A 8 -8.10 -14.85 21.11
C PHE A 8 -8.95 -14.22 22.23
N LEU A 9 -9.05 -14.89 23.38
CA LEU A 9 -9.70 -14.32 24.56
C LEU A 9 -8.97 -13.08 25.08
N ALA A 10 -7.64 -13.04 25.01
CA ALA A 10 -6.85 -11.89 25.44
C ALA A 10 -7.06 -10.68 24.51
N ILE A 11 -7.09 -10.85 23.19
CA ILE A 11 -7.40 -9.75 22.24
C ILE A 11 -8.82 -9.25 22.45
N ALA A 12 -9.80 -10.16 22.56
CA ALA A 12 -11.18 -9.79 22.86
C ALA A 12 -11.30 -9.08 24.23
N LEU A 13 -10.60 -9.55 25.27
CA LEU A 13 -10.57 -8.92 26.60
C LEU A 13 -9.83 -7.58 26.59
N THR A 14 -8.75 -7.43 25.83
CA THR A 14 -8.00 -6.17 25.66
C THR A 14 -8.86 -5.13 24.95
N PHE A 15 -9.62 -5.52 23.91
CA PHE A 15 -10.63 -4.66 23.29
C PHE A 15 -11.78 -4.31 24.24
N CYS A 16 -12.29 -5.28 25.02
CA CYS A 16 -13.29 -4.99 26.05
C CYS A 16 -12.77 -4.06 27.16
N LEU A 17 -11.47 -4.11 27.49
CA LEU A 17 -10.83 -3.26 28.50
C LEU A 17 -10.58 -1.85 27.97
N LEU A 18 -10.15 -1.70 26.70
CA LEU A 18 -9.94 -0.40 26.05
C LEU A 18 -11.24 0.42 25.89
N PHE A 19 -12.40 -0.24 25.79
CA PHE A 19 -13.72 0.40 25.63
C PHE A 19 -14.62 0.31 26.88
N SER A 20 -14.09 -0.12 28.03
CA SER A 20 -14.87 -0.27 29.27
C SER A 20 -15.15 1.04 30.02
N ILE A 21 -14.74 2.19 29.50
CA ILE A 21 -14.98 3.49 30.15
C ILE A 21 -16.09 4.22 29.40
N GLY A 22 -17.33 4.09 29.88
CA GLY A 22 -18.41 5.02 29.53
C GLY A 22 -19.74 4.43 29.04
N LEU A 23 -20.19 3.28 29.54
CA LEU A 23 -21.56 2.82 29.26
C LEU A 23 -22.57 3.67 30.06
N SER A 24 -23.27 4.59 29.40
CA SER A 24 -24.55 5.13 29.90
C SER A 24 -25.68 4.78 28.93
N PRO A 25 -26.87 4.32 29.40
CA PRO A 25 -27.92 3.75 28.54
C PRO A 25 -28.75 4.77 27.73
N ALA A 26 -28.34 6.04 27.69
CA ALA A 26 -29.25 7.14 27.36
C ALA A 26 -29.54 7.37 25.86
N TYR A 27 -28.91 6.62 24.94
CA TYR A 27 -29.06 6.85 23.49
C TYR A 27 -29.58 5.66 22.67
N ALA A 28 -29.99 4.56 23.32
CA ALA A 28 -30.50 3.36 22.62
C ALA A 28 -31.94 3.49 22.06
N ALA A 29 -32.55 4.67 22.07
CA ALA A 29 -33.90 4.89 21.57
C ALA A 29 -33.88 5.57 20.20
N GLY A 30 -33.86 4.78 19.12
CA GLY A 30 -34.03 5.29 17.75
C GLY A 30 -33.26 4.56 16.65
N VAL A 31 -32.42 3.59 16.98
CA VAL A 31 -31.61 2.86 15.98
C VAL A 31 -32.50 1.92 15.16
N LYS A 32 -32.62 2.17 13.84
CA LYS A 32 -33.08 1.14 12.90
C LYS A 32 -31.97 0.09 12.78
N GLU A 33 -32.34 -1.20 12.78
CA GLU A 33 -31.37 -2.28 12.58
C GLU A 33 -30.68 -2.10 11.20
N ARG A 34 -29.36 -2.04 11.20
CA ARG A 34 -28.53 -2.19 9.99
C ARG A 34 -28.51 -3.66 9.60
N GLU A 35 -28.65 -4.00 8.32
CA GLU A 35 -28.38 -5.36 7.86
C GLU A 35 -26.86 -5.58 7.91
N ASN A 36 -26.36 -6.57 8.67
CA ASN A 36 -24.99 -7.01 8.48
C ASN A 36 -24.88 -7.68 7.11
N VAL A 37 -23.72 -7.56 6.46
CA VAL A 37 -23.38 -8.33 5.24
C VAL A 37 -23.48 -9.85 5.46
N TYR A 38 -23.38 -10.28 6.72
CA TYR A 38 -23.57 -11.68 7.15
C TYR A 38 -24.99 -11.99 7.65
N ASP A 39 -25.87 -10.99 7.80
CA ASP A 39 -27.28 -11.22 8.09
C ASP A 39 -27.93 -11.76 6.81
N GLY A 40 -28.22 -13.06 6.79
CA GLY A 40 -28.91 -13.72 5.68
C GLY A 40 -28.08 -14.72 4.87
N ILE A 41 -26.75 -14.72 4.99
CA ILE A 41 -25.91 -15.77 4.38
C ILE A 41 -25.90 -16.98 5.31
N SER A 42 -26.59 -18.04 4.91
CA SER A 42 -26.53 -19.31 5.63
C SER A 42 -25.12 -19.90 5.57
N LEU A 43 -24.71 -20.66 6.59
CA LEU A 43 -23.45 -21.43 6.55
C LEU A 43 -23.39 -22.32 5.29
N GLN A 44 -24.55 -22.80 4.82
CA GLN A 44 -24.63 -23.57 3.58
C GLN A 44 -24.29 -22.72 2.34
N GLU A 45 -24.76 -21.48 2.25
CA GLU A 45 -24.43 -20.55 1.16
C GLU A 45 -22.95 -20.16 1.18
N TYR A 46 -22.41 -19.83 2.36
CA TYR A 46 -20.98 -19.52 2.53
C TYR A 46 -20.09 -20.70 2.11
N LEU A 47 -20.47 -21.92 2.48
CA LEU A 47 -19.78 -23.13 2.03
C LEU A 47 -20.01 -23.43 0.54
N SER A 48 -21.15 -23.02 -0.03
CA SER A 48 -21.49 -23.31 -1.44
C SER A 48 -20.75 -22.44 -2.44
N LEU A 49 -20.46 -21.17 -2.10
CA LEU A 49 -19.56 -20.28 -2.84
C LEU A 49 -18.15 -20.87 -2.99
N SER A 50 -17.86 -21.89 -2.18
CA SER A 50 -16.54 -22.47 -2.00
C SER A 50 -16.43 -23.90 -2.53
N ARG A 51 -17.49 -24.43 -3.17
CA ARG A 51 -17.48 -25.79 -3.74
C ARG A 51 -16.58 -25.86 -4.95
N GLN A 52 -15.40 -26.44 -4.75
CA GLN A 52 -14.48 -26.83 -5.80
C GLN A 52 -15.15 -27.74 -6.85
N ARG A 53 -14.84 -27.49 -8.13
CA ARG A 53 -14.74 -28.53 -9.16
C ARG A 53 -13.32 -29.13 -9.12
N SER A 54 -12.99 -29.90 -8.08
CA SER A 54 -11.68 -30.59 -8.03
C SER A 54 -11.82 -32.01 -7.49
N ALA A 55 -11.18 -32.95 -8.17
CA ALA A 55 -11.20 -34.38 -7.90
C ALA A 55 -10.09 -34.80 -6.91
N SER A 56 -9.94 -34.07 -5.80
CA SER A 56 -8.93 -34.35 -4.77
C SER A 56 -9.53 -34.98 -3.50
N SER A 57 -8.65 -35.55 -2.66
CA SER A 57 -9.01 -36.49 -1.58
C SER A 57 -9.98 -35.92 -0.52
N PHE A 58 -10.85 -36.77 0.03
CA PHE A 58 -11.87 -36.42 1.02
C PHE A 58 -11.34 -35.66 2.27
N MET A 59 -10.09 -35.93 2.70
CA MET A 59 -9.47 -35.28 3.86
C MET A 59 -9.08 -33.82 3.61
N LEU A 60 -8.61 -33.49 2.40
CA LEU A 60 -8.24 -32.13 1.98
C LEU A 60 -9.46 -31.19 2.05
N ASN A 61 -10.55 -31.66 1.47
CA ASN A 61 -11.84 -30.97 1.45
C ASN A 61 -12.37 -30.73 2.89
N THR A 62 -12.09 -31.64 3.84
CA THR A 62 -12.55 -31.51 5.23
C THR A 62 -11.82 -30.39 6.00
N LYS A 63 -10.50 -30.24 5.83
CA LYS A 63 -9.71 -29.20 6.53
C LYS A 63 -9.93 -27.80 5.95
N GLN A 64 -10.02 -27.69 4.62
CA GLN A 64 -10.41 -26.44 3.95
C GLN A 64 -11.83 -26.02 4.31
N THR A 65 -12.76 -26.98 4.40
CA THR A 65 -14.11 -26.70 4.90
C THR A 65 -14.07 -26.22 6.36
N LEU A 66 -13.22 -26.82 7.19
CA LEU A 66 -13.09 -26.42 8.60
C LEU A 66 -12.53 -25.00 8.77
N SER A 67 -11.51 -24.59 8.02
CA SER A 67 -11.00 -23.20 8.07
C SER A 67 -12.09 -22.21 7.68
N LYS A 68 -12.84 -22.49 6.62
CA LYS A 68 -13.99 -21.68 6.18
C LYS A 68 -15.07 -21.57 7.25
N VAL A 69 -15.43 -22.66 7.94
CA VAL A 69 -16.38 -22.61 9.06
C VAL A 69 -15.86 -21.75 10.21
N ILE A 70 -14.57 -21.86 10.56
CA ILE A 70 -13.93 -21.04 11.60
C ILE A 70 -13.97 -19.56 11.21
N ASN A 71 -13.63 -19.23 9.96
CA ASN A 71 -13.61 -17.86 9.45
C ASN A 71 -15.02 -17.24 9.41
N PHE A 72 -16.03 -18.01 8.99
CA PHE A 72 -17.43 -17.58 9.05
C PHE A 72 -17.86 -17.23 10.49
N ILE A 73 -17.59 -18.12 11.45
CA ILE A 73 -17.92 -17.87 12.86
C ILE A 73 -17.14 -16.67 13.39
N SER A 74 -15.86 -16.54 13.02
CA SER A 74 -15.03 -15.42 13.43
C SER A 74 -15.57 -14.09 12.92
N ASN A 75 -15.89 -13.97 11.63
CA ASN A 75 -16.48 -12.76 11.05
C ASN A 75 -17.85 -12.43 11.65
N LEU A 76 -18.70 -13.45 11.87
CA LEU A 76 -20.00 -13.27 12.48
C LEU A 76 -19.88 -12.71 13.90
N LEU A 77 -18.98 -13.25 14.73
CA LEU A 77 -18.80 -12.82 16.11
C LEU A 77 -18.02 -11.50 16.23
N LEU A 78 -16.90 -11.37 15.52
CA LEU A 78 -16.04 -10.20 15.58
C LEU A 78 -16.68 -9.01 14.86
N ASN A 79 -16.92 -9.13 13.55
CA ASN A 79 -17.49 -8.01 12.79
C ASN A 79 -18.96 -7.79 13.12
N GLY A 80 -19.76 -8.87 13.08
CA GLY A 80 -21.22 -8.81 13.11
C GLY A 80 -21.82 -8.52 14.48
N VAL A 81 -21.09 -8.82 15.57
CA VAL A 81 -21.55 -8.58 16.95
C VAL A 81 -20.65 -7.59 17.67
N LEU A 82 -19.37 -7.90 17.88
CA LEU A 82 -18.48 -7.10 18.73
C LEU A 82 -18.19 -5.72 18.13
N PHE A 83 -17.64 -5.68 16.91
CA PHE A 83 -17.24 -4.43 16.26
C PHE A 83 -18.45 -3.63 15.79
N ARG A 84 -19.55 -4.29 15.40
CA ARG A 84 -20.82 -3.60 15.17
C ARG A 84 -21.28 -2.83 16.40
N ALA A 85 -21.25 -3.45 17.59
CA ALA A 85 -21.62 -2.77 18.82
C ALA A 85 -20.73 -1.53 19.11
N ILE A 86 -19.44 -1.59 18.75
CA ILE A 86 -18.53 -0.45 18.84
C ILE A 86 -18.88 0.63 17.79
N ALA A 87 -19.13 0.25 16.54
CA ALA A 87 -19.49 1.19 15.48
C ALA A 87 -20.85 1.88 15.71
N ASP A 88 -21.78 1.20 16.38
CA ASP A 88 -23.09 1.72 16.78
C ASP A 88 -23.03 2.63 18.01
N PHE A 89 -21.93 2.60 18.78
CA PHE A 89 -21.70 3.57 19.87
C PHE A 89 -21.50 4.99 19.34
N PHE A 90 -20.92 5.13 18.14
CA PHE A 90 -20.73 6.42 17.49
C PHE A 90 -22.02 6.86 16.77
N PRO A 91 -22.39 8.16 16.83
CA PRO A 91 -23.64 8.65 16.25
C PRO A 91 -23.82 8.19 14.81
N GLN A 92 -25.01 7.68 14.49
CA GLN A 92 -25.33 7.20 13.14
C GLN A 92 -25.69 8.33 12.17
N ALA A 93 -25.88 9.56 12.67
CA ALA A 93 -26.53 10.64 11.94
C ALA A 93 -25.63 11.29 10.87
N SER A 94 -26.25 11.59 9.72
CA SER A 94 -25.74 12.31 8.54
C SER A 94 -25.38 13.79 8.77
N ASN A 95 -25.49 14.29 10.01
CA ASN A 95 -25.25 15.68 10.42
C ASN A 95 -24.17 15.78 11.52
N THR A 96 -23.20 14.87 11.51
CA THR A 96 -21.99 15.05 12.32
C THR A 96 -20.92 15.74 11.48
N ALA A 97 -19.95 16.38 12.11
CA ALA A 97 -18.82 17.00 11.40
C ALA A 97 -17.96 15.99 10.59
N VAL A 98 -18.22 14.68 10.72
CA VAL A 98 -17.40 13.59 10.20
C VAL A 98 -18.16 12.71 9.19
N VAL A 99 -19.49 12.62 9.30
CA VAL A 99 -20.34 11.79 8.44
C VAL A 99 -21.37 12.66 7.75
N SER A 100 -21.32 12.70 6.42
CA SER A 100 -22.24 13.45 5.57
C SER A 100 -23.42 12.60 5.10
N SER A 101 -24.53 13.21 4.70
CA SER A 101 -25.62 12.50 4.03
C SER A 101 -25.23 12.11 2.60
N LEU A 102 -25.50 10.85 2.22
CA LEU A 102 -25.35 10.41 0.83
C LEU A 102 -26.41 11.03 -0.08
N ASP A 103 -27.62 11.31 0.41
CA ASP A 103 -28.72 11.86 -0.41
C ASP A 103 -28.40 13.26 -0.96
N SER A 104 -27.50 13.99 -0.28
CA SER A 104 -27.00 15.30 -0.71
C SER A 104 -25.66 15.24 -1.44
N PHE A 105 -25.08 14.05 -1.60
CA PHE A 105 -23.76 13.88 -2.20
C PHE A 105 -23.88 13.48 -3.68
N ASP A 106 -23.18 14.20 -4.55
CA ASP A 106 -23.08 13.89 -5.97
C ASP A 106 -21.62 13.67 -6.35
N ILE A 107 -21.26 12.42 -6.63
CA ILE A 107 -19.89 12.05 -7.01
C ILE A 107 -19.44 12.73 -8.31
N THR A 108 -20.35 13.09 -9.21
CA THR A 108 -20.01 13.72 -10.50
C THR A 108 -19.51 15.15 -10.36
N THR A 109 -19.84 15.79 -9.22
CA THR A 109 -19.37 17.14 -8.86
C THR A 109 -18.32 17.11 -7.77
N TYR A 110 -17.84 15.92 -7.37
CA TYR A 110 -16.81 15.77 -6.36
C TYR A 110 -15.43 16.14 -6.91
N GLU A 111 -14.98 17.34 -6.56
CA GLU A 111 -13.81 18.03 -7.12
C GLU A 111 -12.48 17.30 -6.87
N ASN A 112 -11.45 17.70 -7.63
CA ASN A 112 -10.06 17.20 -7.51
C ASN A 112 -9.91 15.71 -7.85
N PHE A 113 -10.69 15.25 -8.82
CA PHE A 113 -10.53 13.96 -9.47
C PHE A 113 -9.88 14.14 -10.85
N TYR A 114 -8.94 13.27 -11.19
CA TYR A 114 -8.27 13.27 -12.49
C TYR A 114 -8.61 11.99 -13.24
N SER A 115 -9.37 12.10 -14.32
CA SER A 115 -9.80 10.96 -15.13
C SER A 115 -8.68 10.35 -15.98
N GLY A 116 -7.55 11.04 -16.16
CA GLY A 116 -6.47 10.62 -17.04
C GLY A 116 -6.59 11.14 -18.48
N THR A 117 -5.96 10.45 -19.41
CA THR A 117 -5.98 10.78 -20.85
C THR A 117 -7.37 10.56 -21.44
N GLN A 118 -7.83 11.47 -22.31
CA GLN A 118 -9.16 11.37 -22.92
C GLN A 118 -9.28 10.21 -23.94
N ASP A 119 -8.25 10.05 -24.77
CA ASP A 119 -8.20 9.03 -25.83
C ASP A 119 -6.98 8.14 -25.59
N PHE A 120 -7.10 6.84 -25.89
CA PHE A 120 -5.99 5.88 -25.85
C PHE A 120 -5.37 5.74 -27.23
N ILE A 121 -4.05 5.52 -27.30
CA ILE A 121 -3.33 5.28 -28.56
C ILE A 121 -2.59 3.96 -28.50
N ASP A 122 -2.61 3.22 -29.61
CA ASP A 122 -1.86 1.97 -29.79
C ASP A 122 -0.53 2.17 -30.55
N GLU A 123 -0.34 3.34 -31.16
CA GLU A 123 0.86 3.71 -31.90
C GLU A 123 1.36 5.07 -31.45
N LYS A 124 2.69 5.24 -31.36
CA LYS A 124 3.28 6.53 -31.00
C LYS A 124 2.90 7.64 -31.99
N ALA A 125 2.77 8.86 -31.48
CA ALA A 125 2.60 10.02 -32.33
C ALA A 125 3.85 10.29 -33.20
N ALA A 126 3.64 10.89 -34.38
CA ALA A 126 4.72 11.12 -35.33
C ALA A 126 5.79 12.08 -34.76
N GLY A 127 7.03 11.60 -34.65
CA GLY A 127 8.14 12.37 -34.08
C GLY A 127 8.12 12.49 -32.56
N ALA A 128 7.24 11.75 -31.88
CA ALA A 128 7.14 11.75 -30.43
C ALA A 128 8.34 11.08 -29.77
N SER A 129 8.70 11.59 -28.59
CA SER A 129 9.72 11.04 -27.70
C SER A 129 9.24 11.17 -26.27
N TRP A 130 9.71 10.27 -25.40
CA TRP A 130 9.47 10.41 -23.97
C TRP A 130 10.07 11.72 -23.46
N SER A 131 9.33 12.41 -22.61
CA SER A 131 9.86 13.44 -21.72
C SER A 131 9.60 13.05 -20.29
N LEU A 132 10.64 13.11 -19.45
CA LEU A 132 10.56 12.79 -18.03
C LEU A 132 11.20 13.91 -17.21
N GLY A 133 10.49 14.32 -16.17
CA GLY A 133 11.01 15.19 -15.11
C GLY A 133 11.05 14.45 -13.77
N TYR A 134 11.99 14.82 -12.89
CA TYR A 134 12.17 14.17 -11.59
C TYR A 134 12.45 15.21 -10.51
N ALA A 135 11.87 15.02 -9.32
CA ALA A 135 12.25 15.75 -8.11
C ALA A 135 11.99 14.89 -6.86
N GLU A 136 12.65 15.26 -5.77
CA GLU A 136 12.38 14.75 -4.43
C GLU A 136 12.25 15.92 -3.45
N GLU A 137 11.42 15.76 -2.44
CA GLU A 137 11.23 16.75 -1.37
C GLU A 137 11.06 16.05 -0.02
N SER A 138 11.50 16.70 1.05
CA SER A 138 11.23 16.24 2.41
C SER A 138 9.73 16.31 2.72
N ILE A 139 9.22 15.34 3.46
CA ILE A 139 7.86 15.39 4.04
C ILE A 139 7.89 15.45 5.57
N LEU A 140 9.05 15.75 6.15
CA LEU A 140 9.17 15.93 7.59
C LEU A 140 8.54 17.27 8.02
N PRO A 141 7.86 17.30 9.18
CA PRO A 141 7.44 18.54 9.83
C PRO A 141 8.63 19.44 10.19
N ASP A 142 8.45 20.76 10.12
CA ASP A 142 9.49 21.74 10.45
C ASP A 142 10.02 21.61 11.89
N ASP A 143 9.18 21.16 12.83
CA ASP A 143 9.52 20.98 14.23
C ASP A 143 9.98 19.55 14.58
N PHE A 144 10.13 18.67 13.58
CA PHE A 144 10.64 17.32 13.76
C PHE A 144 12.01 17.33 14.48
N GLY A 145 12.20 16.42 15.44
CA GLY A 145 13.32 16.46 16.40
C GLY A 145 12.95 17.10 17.75
N THR A 146 11.97 18.00 17.75
CA THR A 146 11.37 18.56 18.97
C THR A 146 9.91 18.14 19.16
N GLY A 147 9.14 18.10 18.06
CA GLY A 147 7.80 17.55 17.97
C GLY A 147 7.80 16.02 18.11
N LEU A 148 6.73 15.48 18.67
CA LEU A 148 6.60 14.06 18.99
C LEU A 148 5.46 13.44 18.16
N TYR A 149 5.81 12.60 17.20
CA TYR A 149 4.88 12.08 16.19
C TYR A 149 4.56 10.62 16.41
N ALA A 150 3.31 10.22 16.15
CA ALA A 150 2.93 8.81 16.14
C ALA A 150 3.61 8.07 14.98
N ARG A 151 4.10 6.86 15.24
CA ARG A 151 4.66 5.97 14.22
C ARG A 151 3.53 5.13 13.59
N GLY A 152 3.59 4.94 12.28
CA GLY A 152 2.65 4.05 11.57
C GLY A 152 2.83 2.57 11.91
N SER A 153 1.79 1.77 11.63
CA SER A 153 1.78 0.29 11.55
C SER A 153 1.60 -0.56 12.82
N TYR A 154 2.05 -0.17 14.02
CA TYR A 154 1.96 -1.08 15.19
C TYR A 154 1.30 -0.49 16.44
N VAL A 155 0.54 -1.35 17.13
CA VAL A 155 -0.01 -1.08 18.48
C VAL A 155 0.84 -1.80 19.53
N PRO A 156 1.12 -1.19 20.70
CA PRO A 156 0.59 0.07 21.22
C PRO A 156 1.18 1.33 20.54
N TRP A 157 0.45 2.46 20.60
CA TRP A 157 0.81 3.73 19.96
C TRP A 157 2.21 4.19 20.37
N TRP A 158 3.18 4.05 19.47
CA TRP A 158 4.54 4.52 19.67
C TRP A 158 4.71 5.90 19.08
N TYR A 159 5.43 6.73 19.80
CA TYR A 159 5.74 8.07 19.39
C TYR A 159 7.25 8.25 19.27
N SER A 160 7.68 9.04 18.29
CA SER A 160 9.08 9.31 18.04
C SER A 160 9.30 10.75 17.60
N LYS A 161 10.52 11.18 17.86
CA LYS A 161 11.10 12.45 17.39
C LYS A 161 12.52 12.23 16.86
N GLU A 162 12.90 10.96 16.72
CA GLU A 162 14.25 10.54 16.32
C GLU A 162 14.12 9.68 15.07
N MET A 163 15.15 9.74 14.23
CA MET A 163 15.28 8.90 13.04
C MET A 163 16.57 8.12 13.11
N TYR A 164 16.62 7.02 12.38
CA TYR A 164 17.88 6.38 12.09
C TYR A 164 18.76 7.30 11.22
N THR A 165 20.06 7.08 11.34
CA THR A 165 21.07 7.71 10.51
C THR A 165 21.82 6.66 9.71
N ASP A 166 22.11 6.96 8.46
CA ASP A 166 22.95 6.12 7.62
C ASP A 166 24.41 6.12 8.09
N GLU A 167 25.25 5.30 7.45
CA GLU A 167 26.68 5.17 7.76
C GLU A 167 27.51 6.44 7.48
N ASP A 168 26.96 7.37 6.69
CA ASP A 168 27.58 8.66 6.37
C ASP A 168 27.15 9.75 7.38
N GLY A 169 26.23 9.43 8.32
CA GLY A 169 25.71 10.33 9.34
C GLY A 169 24.52 11.18 8.89
N ASN A 170 23.90 10.87 7.76
CA ASN A 170 22.69 11.54 7.27
C ASN A 170 21.44 10.91 7.86
N LEU A 171 20.40 11.72 8.09
CA LEU A 171 19.10 11.20 8.52
C LEU A 171 18.47 10.37 7.39
N GLU A 172 17.81 9.27 7.77
CA GLU A 172 16.93 8.49 6.88
C GLU A 172 15.61 9.21 6.64
N GLU A 173 15.72 10.41 6.08
CA GLU A 173 14.61 11.34 5.87
C GLU A 173 13.45 10.69 5.09
N LEU A 174 12.22 10.90 5.57
CA LEU A 174 11.02 10.55 4.83
C LEU A 174 10.82 11.60 3.73
N ARG A 175 10.64 11.15 2.49
CA ARG A 175 10.51 12.03 1.34
C ARG A 175 9.32 11.65 0.45
N VAL A 176 8.95 12.58 -0.40
CA VAL A 176 8.20 12.31 -1.62
C VAL A 176 9.16 12.31 -2.80
N ARG A 177 9.04 11.32 -3.68
CA ARG A 177 9.72 11.30 -4.99
C ARG A 177 8.69 11.41 -6.09
N THR A 178 8.92 12.31 -7.02
CA THR A 178 7.96 12.61 -8.08
C THR A 178 8.61 12.43 -9.45
N VAL A 179 7.94 11.69 -10.33
CA VAL A 179 8.22 11.70 -11.76
C VAL A 179 7.03 12.25 -12.53
N ILE A 180 7.30 13.05 -13.56
CA ILE A 180 6.30 13.48 -14.52
C ILE A 180 6.64 12.89 -15.88
N LEU A 181 5.71 12.14 -16.46
CA LEU A 181 5.83 11.49 -17.76
C LEU A 181 4.98 12.21 -18.80
N ASP A 182 5.55 12.37 -20.00
CA ASP A 182 4.87 12.82 -21.21
C ASP A 182 5.36 11.95 -22.37
N ASP A 183 4.44 11.42 -23.16
CA ASP A 183 4.78 10.64 -24.35
C ASP A 183 5.00 11.51 -25.59
N GLY A 184 4.92 12.83 -25.47
CA GLY A 184 5.09 13.77 -26.58
C GLY A 184 3.93 13.77 -27.57
N SER A 185 2.81 13.09 -27.26
CA SER A 185 1.63 13.09 -28.12
C SER A 185 0.76 14.34 -27.95
N GLY A 186 0.99 15.12 -26.89
CA GLY A 186 0.19 16.28 -26.52
C GLY A 186 -1.11 15.97 -25.78
N ARG A 187 -1.39 14.69 -25.45
CA ARG A 187 -2.60 14.28 -24.70
C ARG A 187 -2.56 14.64 -23.21
N GLY A 188 -1.38 14.94 -22.68
CA GLY A 188 -1.21 15.42 -21.32
C GLY A 188 -0.05 14.75 -20.58
N LYS A 189 0.30 15.33 -19.44
CA LYS A 189 1.35 14.84 -18.55
C LYS A 189 0.75 14.06 -17.39
N VAL A 190 1.49 13.07 -16.91
CA VAL A 190 1.08 12.22 -15.78
C VAL A 190 2.14 12.30 -14.69
N ALA A 191 1.74 12.75 -13.50
CA ALA A 191 2.60 12.78 -12.32
C ALA A 191 2.39 11.53 -11.46
N PHE A 192 3.49 10.94 -10.98
CA PHE A 192 3.51 9.91 -9.93
C PHE A 192 4.35 10.43 -8.76
N CYS A 193 3.71 10.64 -7.62
CA CYS A 193 4.32 11.08 -6.37
C CYS A 193 4.31 9.89 -5.41
N VAL A 194 5.47 9.41 -4.97
CA VAL A 194 5.55 8.30 -4.01
C VAL A 194 6.08 8.79 -2.68
N LEU A 195 5.27 8.63 -1.63
CA LEU A 195 5.53 9.06 -0.27
C LEU A 195 6.16 7.96 0.57
N ASP A 196 7.14 8.31 1.40
CA ASP A 196 7.61 7.46 2.49
C ASP A 196 6.63 7.45 3.66
N CYS A 197 5.52 6.73 3.49
CA CYS A 197 4.52 6.52 4.52
C CYS A 197 3.87 5.13 4.38
N ILE A 198 3.00 4.77 5.32
CA ILE A 198 2.27 3.49 5.27
C ILE A 198 1.17 3.49 4.19
N GLY A 199 0.57 4.64 3.92
CA GLY A 199 -0.56 4.79 3.00
C GLY A 199 -1.20 6.16 3.17
N ILE A 200 -1.91 6.64 2.16
CA ILE A 200 -2.56 7.95 2.17
C ILE A 200 -4.02 7.80 1.78
N ALA A 201 -4.94 8.40 2.54
CA ALA A 201 -6.37 8.31 2.25
C ALA A 201 -6.74 9.16 1.03
N ASN A 202 -7.77 8.75 0.27
CA ASN A 202 -8.24 9.49 -0.91
C ASN A 202 -8.61 10.95 -0.58
N ALA A 203 -9.14 11.21 0.62
CA ALA A 203 -9.46 12.57 1.06
C ALA A 203 -8.21 13.47 1.15
N ASP A 204 -7.06 12.93 1.55
CA ASP A 204 -5.80 13.67 1.65
C ASP A 204 -5.13 13.81 0.28
N VAL A 205 -5.22 12.79 -0.58
CA VAL A 205 -4.82 12.88 -2.00
C VAL A 205 -5.56 14.03 -2.70
N ARG A 206 -6.84 14.22 -2.41
CA ARG A 206 -7.61 15.35 -2.96
C ARG A 206 -7.15 16.70 -2.45
N LYS A 207 -6.65 16.80 -1.22
CA LYS A 207 -6.06 18.06 -0.71
C LYS A 207 -4.79 18.42 -1.48
N ILE A 208 -3.93 17.43 -1.77
CA ILE A 208 -2.75 17.60 -2.62
C ILE A 208 -3.17 18.10 -4.02
N ARG A 209 -4.12 17.39 -4.64
CA ARG A 209 -4.64 17.73 -5.97
C ARG A 209 -5.28 19.12 -6.03
N ALA A 210 -5.99 19.53 -4.97
CA ALA A 210 -6.56 20.86 -4.84
C ALA A 210 -5.49 21.95 -4.74
N ALA A 211 -4.43 21.71 -3.96
CA ALA A 211 -3.36 22.67 -3.75
C ALA A 211 -2.56 22.99 -5.02
N ILE A 212 -2.53 22.08 -6.00
CA ILE A 212 -1.80 22.23 -7.27
C ILE A 212 -2.72 22.38 -8.49
N ALA A 213 -4.05 22.50 -8.30
CA ALA A 213 -5.02 22.42 -9.39
C ALA A 213 -4.80 23.45 -10.51
N ASP A 214 -4.53 24.71 -10.16
CA ASP A 214 -4.30 25.78 -11.13
C ASP A 214 -3.03 25.50 -11.96
N PHE A 215 -1.93 25.13 -11.30
CA PHE A 215 -0.67 24.77 -11.96
C PHE A 215 -0.85 23.55 -12.88
N ALA A 216 -1.57 22.53 -12.43
CA ALA A 216 -1.83 21.33 -13.22
C ALA A 216 -2.64 21.65 -14.49
N ALA A 217 -3.67 22.50 -14.37
CA ALA A 217 -4.48 22.94 -15.50
C ALA A 217 -3.67 23.78 -16.49
N GLU A 218 -2.85 24.71 -16.02
CA GLU A 218 -2.00 25.56 -16.86
C GLU A 218 -0.95 24.77 -17.64
N ASN A 219 -0.46 23.67 -17.07
CA ASN A 219 0.63 22.86 -17.62
C ASN A 219 0.19 21.54 -18.29
N ASN A 220 -1.13 21.36 -18.48
CA ASN A 220 -1.73 20.17 -19.08
C ASN A 220 -1.31 18.86 -18.37
N ILE A 221 -1.31 18.87 -17.03
CA ILE A 221 -1.16 17.68 -16.21
C ILE A 221 -2.55 17.04 -16.06
N VAL A 222 -2.75 15.90 -16.71
CA VAL A 222 -4.06 15.23 -16.83
C VAL A 222 -4.27 14.11 -15.82
N SER A 223 -3.23 13.73 -15.08
CA SER A 223 -3.33 12.83 -13.94
C SER A 223 -2.24 13.10 -12.92
N ILE A 224 -2.64 13.13 -11.64
CA ILE A 224 -1.76 13.24 -10.48
C ILE A 224 -2.02 12.03 -9.59
N ASN A 225 -1.04 11.13 -9.55
CA ASN A 225 -1.10 9.88 -8.83
C ASN A 225 -0.22 9.96 -7.60
N VAL A 226 -0.79 9.69 -6.43
CA VAL A 226 -0.08 9.71 -5.15
C VAL A 226 -0.10 8.31 -4.58
N SER A 227 1.08 7.73 -4.37
CA SER A 227 1.28 6.40 -3.82
C SER A 227 2.16 6.44 -2.57
N ALA A 228 2.26 5.32 -1.88
CA ALA A 228 3.08 5.16 -0.69
C ALA A 228 4.08 4.01 -0.90
N THR A 229 5.31 4.18 -0.39
CA THR A 229 6.28 3.08 -0.31
C THR A 229 5.81 1.96 0.62
N HIS A 230 4.85 2.27 1.49
CA HIS A 230 4.31 1.41 2.53
C HIS A 230 5.25 1.24 3.73
N THR A 231 6.13 2.21 4.05
CA THR A 231 7.00 2.04 5.23
C THR A 231 6.19 1.93 6.51
N HIS A 232 6.42 0.86 7.28
CA HIS A 232 5.81 0.63 8.59
C HIS A 232 6.60 1.33 9.71
N SER A 233 7.57 2.17 9.36
CA SER A 233 8.41 2.93 10.28
C SER A 233 8.32 4.45 10.07
N GLY A 234 7.42 4.91 9.22
CA GLY A 234 7.14 6.32 8.99
C GLY A 234 6.28 6.98 10.09
N ILE A 235 6.04 8.29 9.94
CA ILE A 235 5.03 9.01 10.72
C ILE A 235 3.63 8.52 10.28
N ASP A 236 2.69 8.43 11.23
CA ASP A 236 1.32 7.99 10.97
C ASP A 236 0.60 8.94 9.99
N SER A 237 0.43 8.47 8.76
CA SER A 237 -0.23 9.16 7.64
C SER A 237 -1.70 8.76 7.46
N GLN A 238 -2.24 7.88 8.30
CA GLN A 238 -3.66 7.48 8.23
C GLN A 238 -4.43 7.88 9.49
N GLY A 239 -3.74 8.17 10.59
CA GLY A 239 -4.29 8.59 11.88
C GLY A 239 -4.72 7.43 12.77
N ALA A 240 -4.72 6.21 12.22
CA ALA A 240 -5.11 4.98 12.89
C ALA A 240 -4.13 4.53 14.00
N TRP A 241 -2.92 5.09 14.05
CA TRP A 241 -1.87 4.78 15.04
C TRP A 241 -1.56 5.92 16.03
N SER A 242 -2.31 7.01 15.93
CA SER A 242 -2.42 8.04 16.98
C SER A 242 -3.18 7.51 18.21
N ASN A 243 -3.17 8.21 19.34
CA ASN A 243 -3.97 7.83 20.50
C ASN A 243 -5.49 8.01 20.20
N PRO A 244 -6.24 6.93 19.89
CA PRO A 244 -7.62 7.08 19.45
C PRO A 244 -8.52 7.45 20.62
N LEU A 245 -8.14 7.16 21.87
CA LEU A 245 -8.97 7.47 23.04
C LEU A 245 -9.10 8.97 23.25
N THR A 246 -8.02 9.72 23.07
CA THR A 246 -8.04 11.18 23.16
C THR A 246 -8.82 11.81 22.02
N THR A 247 -8.65 11.29 20.81
CA THR A 247 -9.36 11.77 19.60
C THR A 247 -10.85 11.47 19.70
N VAL A 248 -11.23 10.23 20.02
CA VAL A 248 -12.60 9.81 20.28
C VAL A 248 -13.25 10.65 21.38
N ALA A 249 -12.57 10.85 22.52
CA ALA A 249 -13.13 11.65 23.62
C ALA A 249 -13.31 13.13 23.25
N ASN A 250 -12.35 13.73 22.55
CA ASN A 250 -12.46 15.10 22.03
C ASN A 250 -13.64 15.23 21.07
N ASN A 251 -13.75 14.30 20.12
CA ASN A 251 -14.75 14.36 19.05
C ASN A 251 -16.16 14.02 19.56
N TYR A 252 -16.25 13.19 20.61
CA TYR A 252 -17.49 13.01 21.35
C TYR A 252 -17.97 14.31 21.99
N LEU A 253 -17.05 15.10 22.57
CA LEU A 253 -17.40 16.39 23.19
C LEU A 253 -17.72 17.46 22.14
N SER A 254 -16.99 17.51 21.01
CA SER A 254 -17.25 18.47 19.93
C SER A 254 -18.63 18.30 19.29
N ALA A 255 -19.13 17.06 19.18
CA ALA A 255 -20.48 16.78 18.68
C ALA A 255 -21.60 17.44 19.50
N SER A 256 -21.31 17.86 20.74
CA SER A 256 -22.27 18.53 21.64
C SER A 256 -21.91 19.99 21.96
N ASN A 257 -20.79 20.49 21.43
CA ASN A 257 -20.26 21.81 21.74
C ASN A 257 -19.39 22.35 20.60
N ASP A 258 -19.95 23.25 19.80
CA ASP A 258 -19.28 23.90 18.64
C ASP A 258 -18.01 24.69 19.01
N ALA A 259 -17.75 24.95 20.29
CA ALA A 259 -16.51 25.60 20.75
C ALA A 259 -15.31 24.63 20.86
N ILE A 260 -15.54 23.32 20.71
CA ILE A 260 -14.49 22.30 20.72
C ILE A 260 -14.25 21.87 19.28
N GLU A 261 -13.05 22.14 18.77
CA GLU A 261 -12.67 21.75 17.40
C GLU A 261 -12.55 20.23 17.27
N LEU A 262 -13.00 19.72 16.12
CA LEU A 262 -12.82 18.33 15.73
C LEU A 262 -11.32 18.04 15.56
N ARG A 263 -10.85 16.94 16.14
CA ARG A 263 -9.46 16.48 15.98
C ARG A 263 -9.43 15.27 15.07
N TYR A 264 -8.46 15.25 14.16
CA TYR A 264 -8.19 14.09 13.35
C TYR A 264 -7.08 13.24 13.99
N GLY A 265 -7.03 11.95 13.66
CA GLY A 265 -5.94 11.09 14.10
C GLY A 265 -4.60 11.45 13.44
N ILE A 266 -4.63 11.93 12.20
CA ILE A 266 -3.44 12.45 11.52
C ILE A 266 -3.01 13.77 12.17
N ASP A 267 -1.71 13.91 12.38
CA ASP A 267 -1.12 15.16 12.83
C ASP A 267 -1.21 16.24 11.72
N PRO A 268 -1.81 17.42 12.00
CA PRO A 268 -2.06 18.44 10.98
C PRO A 268 -0.77 19.07 10.42
N ASP A 269 0.28 19.17 11.23
CA ASP A 269 1.55 19.74 10.79
C ASP A 269 2.24 18.76 9.84
N PHE A 270 2.20 17.46 10.15
CA PHE A 270 2.66 16.43 9.23
C PHE A 270 1.87 16.38 7.92
N LEU A 271 0.54 16.45 7.97
CA LEU A 271 -0.27 16.49 6.75
C LEU A 271 0.06 17.72 5.89
N THR A 272 0.33 18.87 6.51
CA THR A 272 0.75 20.09 5.80
C THR A 272 2.08 19.87 5.09
N SER A 273 3.09 19.33 5.78
CA SER A 273 4.38 18.98 5.17
C SER A 273 4.26 17.98 4.02
N VAL A 274 3.38 16.99 4.14
CA VAL A 274 3.09 16.04 3.04
C VAL A 274 2.49 16.76 1.83
N ILE A 275 1.53 17.67 2.04
CA ILE A 275 0.90 18.43 0.95
C ILE A 275 1.94 19.34 0.28
N ASP A 276 2.69 20.12 1.06
CA ASP A 276 3.68 21.06 0.55
C ASP A 276 4.81 20.32 -0.18
N GLY A 277 5.31 19.21 0.38
CA GLY A 277 6.29 18.36 -0.29
C GLY A 277 5.80 17.81 -1.63
N CYS A 278 4.55 17.33 -1.71
CA CYS A 278 3.96 16.88 -2.97
C CYS A 278 3.84 18.03 -3.99
N VAL A 279 3.33 19.19 -3.57
CA VAL A 279 3.18 20.38 -4.43
C VAL A 279 4.54 20.81 -4.98
N ASN A 280 5.54 20.96 -4.11
CA ASN A 280 6.88 21.40 -4.50
C ASN A 280 7.57 20.38 -5.41
N SER A 281 7.48 19.09 -5.10
CA SER A 281 8.08 18.05 -5.94
C SER A 281 7.42 17.94 -7.32
N ILE A 282 6.11 18.17 -7.45
CA ILE A 282 5.43 18.22 -8.77
C ILE A 282 5.94 19.40 -9.59
N ILE A 283 6.01 20.60 -8.99
CA ILE A 283 6.50 21.81 -9.68
C ILE A 283 7.96 21.60 -10.12
N ASN A 284 8.81 21.14 -9.20
CA ASN A 284 10.24 20.93 -9.47
C ASN A 284 10.46 19.81 -10.51
N ALA A 285 9.68 18.74 -10.46
CA ALA A 285 9.75 17.69 -11.48
C ALA A 285 9.31 18.21 -12.85
N PHE A 286 8.26 19.04 -12.91
CA PHE A 286 7.83 19.67 -14.15
C PHE A 286 8.92 20.56 -14.76
N ASP A 287 9.55 21.40 -13.93
CA ASP A 287 10.61 22.30 -14.36
C ASP A 287 11.89 21.56 -14.81
N ASP A 288 12.12 20.34 -14.31
CA ASP A 288 13.25 19.49 -14.71
C ASP A 288 12.97 18.58 -15.93
N MET A 289 11.80 18.66 -16.57
CA MET A 289 11.47 17.78 -17.69
C MET A 289 12.53 17.82 -18.82
N LYS A 290 13.01 16.63 -19.22
CA LYS A 290 13.93 16.42 -20.35
C LYS A 290 13.35 15.42 -21.34
N GLU A 291 13.57 15.64 -22.62
CA GLU A 291 13.33 14.61 -23.65
C GLU A 291 14.43 13.52 -23.61
N GLY A 292 14.05 12.28 -23.92
CA GLY A 292 14.96 11.14 -23.91
C GLY A 292 14.33 9.85 -24.43
N THR A 293 15.01 8.75 -24.15
CA THR A 293 14.58 7.37 -24.47
C THR A 293 14.26 6.61 -23.20
N MET A 294 13.28 5.71 -23.27
CA MET A 294 12.94 4.82 -22.16
C MET A 294 13.18 3.36 -22.57
N SER A 295 13.70 2.56 -21.64
CA SER A 295 13.87 1.12 -21.83
C SER A 295 13.31 0.34 -20.65
N PHE A 296 12.88 -0.89 -20.90
CA PHE A 296 12.26 -1.78 -19.93
C PHE A 296 13.06 -3.07 -19.75
N ALA A 297 13.21 -3.50 -18.51
CA ALA A 297 13.75 -4.81 -18.14
C ALA A 297 12.92 -5.43 -17.01
N LYS A 298 12.84 -6.76 -17.01
CA LYS A 298 12.12 -7.58 -16.02
C LYS A 298 13.02 -8.71 -15.56
N ALA A 299 13.10 -8.95 -14.25
CA ALA A 299 13.82 -10.08 -13.67
C ALA A 299 13.01 -10.77 -12.58
N ASP A 300 13.23 -12.07 -12.43
CA ASP A 300 12.72 -12.87 -11.33
C ASP A 300 13.61 -12.65 -10.10
N ILE A 301 13.01 -12.18 -9.01
CA ILE A 301 13.62 -11.96 -7.70
C ILE A 301 12.89 -12.75 -6.62
N SER A 302 12.25 -13.88 -6.95
CA SER A 302 11.48 -14.70 -6.00
C SER A 302 12.31 -15.13 -4.78
N ASP A 303 13.63 -15.28 -4.92
CA ASP A 303 14.52 -15.59 -3.79
C ASP A 303 14.61 -14.45 -2.74
N TYR A 304 14.25 -13.23 -3.13
CA TYR A 304 14.24 -12.02 -2.31
C TYR A 304 12.86 -11.69 -1.75
N LEU A 305 11.81 -12.40 -2.17
CA LEU A 305 10.44 -12.15 -1.76
C LEU A 305 9.84 -13.36 -1.05
N HIS A 306 8.93 -13.11 -0.11
CA HIS A 306 8.23 -14.17 0.59
C HIS A 306 6.80 -13.75 0.86
N ASP A 307 5.83 -14.53 0.37
CA ASP A 307 4.46 -14.39 0.83
C ASP A 307 4.30 -15.07 2.19
N ARG A 308 3.86 -14.31 3.20
CA ARG A 308 3.68 -14.82 4.56
C ARG A 308 2.38 -15.59 4.77
N THR A 309 1.49 -15.63 3.77
CA THR A 309 0.14 -16.19 3.91
C THR A 309 -0.18 -17.21 2.82
N PRO A 310 -0.72 -18.40 3.16
CA PRO A 310 -1.19 -19.36 2.15
C PRO A 310 -2.24 -18.76 1.21
N PRO A 311 -2.24 -19.13 -0.08
CA PRO A 311 -1.47 -20.19 -0.72
C PRO A 311 -0.12 -19.74 -1.31
N TYR A 312 0.46 -18.65 -0.80
CA TYR A 312 1.79 -18.17 -1.21
C TYR A 312 1.88 -17.75 -2.68
N ALA A 313 0.84 -17.10 -3.18
CA ALA A 313 0.76 -16.64 -4.56
C ALA A 313 1.07 -15.14 -4.62
N TYR A 314 2.18 -14.81 -5.28
CA TYR A 314 2.69 -13.45 -5.40
C TYR A 314 3.41 -13.23 -6.73
N ASP A 315 3.67 -11.96 -7.06
CA ASP A 315 4.54 -11.61 -8.19
C ASP A 315 6.00 -11.62 -7.77
N GLY A 316 6.73 -12.65 -8.20
CA GLY A 316 8.17 -12.77 -7.95
C GLY A 316 9.05 -11.82 -8.77
N ASN A 317 8.49 -10.91 -9.57
CA ASN A 317 9.26 -10.11 -10.52
C ASN A 317 9.57 -8.69 -10.03
N LEU A 318 10.77 -8.22 -10.40
CA LEU A 318 11.16 -6.82 -10.39
C LEU A 318 11.08 -6.25 -11.81
N TYR A 319 10.41 -5.11 -11.92
CA TYR A 319 10.24 -4.37 -13.16
C TYR A 319 11.00 -3.06 -13.10
N ARG A 320 11.74 -2.73 -14.17
CA ARG A 320 12.54 -1.52 -14.25
C ARG A 320 12.28 -0.78 -15.55
N LEU A 321 11.88 0.48 -15.45
CA LEU A 321 12.01 1.44 -16.53
C LEU A 321 13.26 2.29 -16.30
N LYS A 322 14.05 2.46 -17.34
CA LYS A 322 15.24 3.31 -17.35
C LYS A 322 15.05 4.41 -18.38
N PHE A 323 15.02 5.65 -17.92
CA PHE A 323 14.95 6.82 -18.78
C PHE A 323 16.35 7.44 -18.91
N ILE A 324 16.77 7.66 -20.15
CA ILE A 324 18.05 8.31 -20.49
C ILE A 324 17.74 9.59 -21.25
N PRO A 325 18.00 10.77 -20.68
CA PRO A 325 17.81 12.04 -21.38
C PRO A 325 18.79 12.17 -22.56
N TYR A 326 18.38 12.87 -23.61
CA TYR A 326 19.28 13.16 -24.74
C TYR A 326 20.41 14.12 -24.37
N ALA A 327 20.18 14.96 -23.36
CA ALA A 327 21.20 15.87 -22.84
C ALA A 327 22.21 15.09 -21.99
N GLU A 328 23.47 14.98 -22.44
CA GLU A 328 24.52 14.22 -21.75
C GLU A 328 24.81 14.66 -20.31
N VAL A 329 24.53 15.91 -19.97
CA VAL A 329 24.72 16.46 -18.62
C VAL A 329 23.53 16.19 -17.69
N ALA A 330 22.40 15.76 -18.23
CA ALA A 330 21.20 15.47 -17.46
C ALA A 330 21.28 14.06 -16.85
N ARG A 331 20.79 13.94 -15.62
CA ARG A 331 20.86 12.70 -14.87
C ARG A 331 19.79 11.71 -15.35
N PRO A 332 20.13 10.45 -15.66
CA PRO A 332 19.15 9.43 -16.01
C PRO A 332 18.29 9.04 -14.79
N THR A 333 17.11 8.48 -15.05
CA THR A 333 16.13 8.10 -14.00
C THR A 333 15.79 6.63 -14.07
N ILE A 334 15.76 5.97 -12.92
CA ILE A 334 15.28 4.60 -12.73
C ILE A 334 13.93 4.64 -12.03
N ILE A 335 12.92 4.03 -12.64
CA ILE A 335 11.62 3.73 -12.02
C ILE A 335 11.61 2.22 -11.80
N ALA A 336 11.48 1.79 -10.55
CA ALA A 336 11.40 0.37 -10.20
C ALA A 336 10.09 0.04 -9.49
N THR A 337 9.59 -1.17 -9.70
CA THR A 337 8.43 -1.70 -8.99
C THR A 337 8.55 -3.20 -8.77
N PHE A 338 8.20 -3.63 -7.56
CA PHE A 338 8.00 -5.00 -7.12
C PHE A 338 7.15 -4.97 -5.85
N GLY A 339 6.58 -6.09 -5.43
CA GLY A 339 5.75 -6.16 -4.22
C GLY A 339 6.55 -6.57 -3.00
N CYS A 340 6.74 -5.68 -2.03
CA CYS A 340 7.40 -6.02 -0.76
C CYS A 340 7.07 -5.03 0.35
N HIS A 341 6.65 -5.52 1.52
CA HIS A 341 6.49 -4.68 2.72
C HIS A 341 7.82 -4.12 3.22
N PRO A 342 7.97 -2.78 3.34
CA PRO A 342 9.04 -2.14 4.09
C PRO A 342 8.71 -2.13 5.59
N GLU A 343 8.83 -3.31 6.20
CA GLU A 343 8.51 -3.55 7.61
C GLU A 343 9.69 -4.06 8.46
N SER A 344 10.90 -4.14 7.89
CA SER A 344 12.06 -4.69 8.58
C SER A 344 12.44 -3.87 9.81
N SER A 345 12.55 -2.55 9.65
CA SER A 345 12.86 -1.61 10.74
C SER A 345 11.74 -1.52 11.80
N SER A 346 10.55 -2.07 11.52
CA SER A 346 9.43 -2.13 12.46
C SER A 346 9.58 -3.20 13.54
N TYR A 347 10.52 -4.13 13.36
CA TYR A 347 10.76 -5.22 14.29
C TYR A 347 12.00 -5.05 15.17
N ASP A 348 12.51 -3.82 15.30
CA ASP A 348 13.68 -3.56 16.14
C ASP A 348 13.32 -3.60 17.64
N PHE A 349 13.30 -4.83 18.15
CA PHE A 349 13.06 -5.18 19.55
C PHE A 349 14.34 -5.80 20.14
N LEU A 350 15.02 -5.07 21.01
CA LEU A 350 16.16 -5.58 21.74
C LEU A 350 15.67 -6.37 22.96
N LYS A 351 15.93 -7.67 22.99
CA LYS A 351 15.78 -8.47 24.22
C LYS A 351 16.96 -8.19 25.13
N THR A 352 16.73 -7.43 26.19
CA THR A 352 17.70 -7.18 27.25
C THR A 352 17.45 -8.11 28.44
N ASP A 353 18.40 -8.21 29.36
CA ASP A 353 18.22 -8.96 30.62
C ASP A 353 17.06 -8.39 31.47
N ASP A 354 16.68 -7.12 31.23
CA ASP A 354 15.64 -6.38 31.93
C ASP A 354 14.28 -6.35 31.20
N GLY A 355 14.18 -6.86 29.96
CA GLY A 355 12.92 -6.90 29.21
C GLY A 355 13.06 -6.80 27.69
N ILE A 356 12.02 -6.30 27.03
CA ILE A 356 12.05 -5.95 25.61
C ILE A 356 12.17 -4.42 25.55
N GLU A 357 13.27 -3.92 25.01
CA GLU A 357 13.46 -2.53 24.63
C GLU A 357 13.06 -2.37 23.15
N ILE A 358 12.28 -1.34 22.86
CA ILE A 358 11.71 -1.12 21.53
C ILE A 358 12.36 0.13 20.96
N ASP A 359 13.01 0.02 19.80
CA ASP A 359 13.50 1.21 19.09
C ASP A 359 12.34 1.86 18.33
N THR A 360 12.02 3.10 18.72
CA THR A 360 10.91 3.86 18.13
C THR A 360 11.36 4.80 17.02
N LYS A 361 12.64 4.79 16.64
CA LYS A 361 13.16 5.65 15.55
C LYS A 361 12.40 5.44 14.24
N ILE A 362 12.22 6.53 13.51
CA ILE A 362 11.58 6.57 12.20
C ILE A 362 12.58 6.20 11.10
N SER A 363 12.10 5.53 10.06
CA SER A 363 12.88 5.09 8.89
C SER A 363 11.98 4.93 7.66
N ALA A 364 12.52 5.20 6.47
CA ALA A 364 11.93 4.81 5.17
C ALA A 364 12.25 3.35 4.77
N ASP A 365 12.84 2.57 5.69
CA ASP A 365 13.17 1.15 5.55
C ASP A 365 14.11 0.89 4.35
N PHE A 366 14.04 -0.29 3.74
CA PHE A 366 14.94 -0.68 2.65
C PHE A 366 14.91 0.27 1.44
N VAL A 367 13.84 1.05 1.24
CA VAL A 367 13.67 1.93 0.08
C VAL A 367 14.71 3.05 0.08
N TYR A 368 15.00 3.63 1.26
CA TYR A 368 16.07 4.63 1.42
C TYR A 368 17.43 4.09 0.98
N TYR A 369 17.71 2.84 1.33
CA TYR A 369 18.98 2.20 1.05
C TYR A 369 19.10 1.76 -0.41
N MET A 370 18.01 1.31 -1.05
CA MET A 370 17.95 1.13 -2.50
C MET A 370 18.29 2.43 -3.23
N GLU A 371 17.63 3.52 -2.84
CA GLU A 371 17.84 4.84 -3.40
C GLU A 371 19.30 5.29 -3.27
N LYS A 372 19.91 5.09 -2.10
CA LYS A 372 21.30 5.46 -1.85
C LYS A 372 22.28 4.79 -2.83
N VAL A 373 22.11 3.49 -3.13
CA VAL A 373 22.94 2.78 -4.12
C VAL A 373 22.74 3.35 -5.51
N ILE A 374 21.49 3.53 -5.92
CA ILE A 374 21.11 4.03 -7.25
C ILE A 374 21.59 5.47 -7.45
N ASN A 375 21.52 6.28 -6.39
CA ASN A 375 22.02 7.63 -6.38
C ASN A 375 23.54 7.68 -6.52
N LYS A 376 24.28 6.86 -5.76
CA LYS A 376 25.75 6.73 -5.90
C LYS A 376 26.16 6.23 -7.29
N ALA A 377 25.33 5.43 -7.96
CA ALA A 377 25.54 5.00 -9.34
C ALA A 377 25.22 6.09 -10.40
N GLY A 378 24.75 7.27 -9.97
CA GLY A 378 24.51 8.42 -10.84
C GLY A 378 23.10 8.50 -11.42
N TYR A 379 22.11 7.78 -10.88
CA TYR A 379 20.72 7.80 -11.36
C TYR A 379 19.79 8.45 -10.34
N ASN A 380 18.79 9.18 -10.82
CA ASN A 380 17.60 9.49 -10.02
C ASN A 380 16.80 8.19 -9.78
N PHE A 381 16.03 8.14 -8.71
CA PHE A 381 15.29 6.93 -8.34
C PHE A 381 13.89 7.21 -7.82
N ILE A 382 12.94 6.39 -8.28
CA ILE A 382 11.62 6.27 -7.68
C ILE A 382 11.24 4.79 -7.62
N TYR A 383 10.77 4.37 -6.44
CA TYR A 383 10.19 3.06 -6.21
C TYR A 383 8.68 3.23 -6.11
N ILE A 384 7.91 2.60 -7.01
CA ILE A 384 6.45 2.55 -6.91
C ILE A 384 6.07 1.18 -6.39
N GLN A 385 5.35 1.14 -5.27
CA GLN A 385 4.99 -0.12 -4.62
C GLN A 385 4.22 -1.01 -5.60
N GLY A 386 4.73 -2.22 -5.80
CA GLY A 386 4.11 -3.22 -6.68
C GLY A 386 3.01 -3.97 -5.96
N ASN A 387 2.79 -5.23 -6.33
CA ASN A 387 1.79 -6.08 -5.69
C ASN A 387 2.20 -6.49 -4.25
N VAL A 388 1.95 -5.62 -3.27
CA VAL A 388 2.47 -5.75 -1.91
C VAL A 388 1.72 -6.81 -1.11
N GLY A 389 0.41 -6.93 -1.30
CA GLY A 389 -0.44 -7.99 -0.75
C GLY A 389 -0.03 -8.46 0.64
N THR A 390 0.45 -9.70 0.75
CA THR A 390 1.04 -10.26 1.97
C THR A 390 2.54 -10.57 1.80
N VAL A 391 3.17 -9.93 0.82
CA VAL A 391 4.56 -10.16 0.42
C VAL A 391 5.51 -9.33 1.27
N THR A 392 6.47 -10.00 1.89
CA THR A 392 7.51 -9.40 2.73
C THR A 392 8.89 -9.74 2.17
N SER A 393 9.91 -9.09 2.73
CA SER A 393 11.30 -9.33 2.36
C SER A 393 11.73 -10.76 2.73
N SER A 394 12.37 -11.44 1.79
CA SER A 394 13.09 -12.71 2.00
C SER A 394 14.60 -12.49 2.04
N ARG A 395 15.35 -13.60 2.17
CA ARG A 395 16.82 -13.68 2.35
C ARG A 395 17.32 -13.31 3.76
N SER A 396 16.36 -13.18 4.68
CA SER A 396 16.31 -13.06 6.16
C SER A 396 17.33 -12.21 6.94
N LEU A 397 18.56 -11.99 6.47
CA LEU A 397 19.50 -10.98 7.00
C LEU A 397 20.51 -10.58 5.88
N SER A 398 20.07 -10.62 4.62
CA SER A 398 20.86 -10.50 3.37
C SER A 398 21.90 -11.60 3.08
N ASN A 399 21.84 -12.75 3.79
CA ASN A 399 22.64 -13.95 3.53
C ASN A 399 24.17 -13.71 3.38
N ASP A 400 24.69 -12.95 4.34
CA ASP A 400 26.09 -12.55 4.48
C ASP A 400 26.85 -13.34 5.58
N GLY A 401 26.18 -14.26 6.26
CA GLY A 401 26.75 -15.03 7.38
C GLY A 401 27.05 -14.19 8.63
N LEU A 402 26.62 -12.93 8.69
CA LEU A 402 26.81 -12.06 9.84
C LEU A 402 25.85 -12.42 10.97
N GLN A 403 26.35 -12.37 12.21
CA GLN A 403 25.57 -12.66 13.41
C GLN A 403 25.32 -11.38 14.21
N ASN A 404 24.21 -11.34 14.95
CA ASN A 404 23.81 -10.25 15.84
C ASN A 404 23.49 -8.92 15.15
N MET A 405 22.87 -8.95 13.98
CA MET A 405 22.33 -7.76 13.33
C MET A 405 20.97 -7.37 13.92
N SER A 406 20.69 -6.06 14.00
CA SER A 406 19.35 -5.56 14.31
C SER A 406 18.39 -5.75 13.14
N ALA A 407 17.10 -5.50 13.37
CA ALA A 407 16.12 -5.53 12.29
C ALA A 407 16.35 -4.38 11.29
N HIS A 408 16.79 -3.22 11.80
CA HIS A 408 17.22 -2.08 10.99
C HIS A 408 18.44 -2.41 10.12
N ASP A 409 19.48 -3.07 10.67
CA ASP A 409 20.62 -3.56 9.88
C ASP A 409 20.16 -4.45 8.71
N GLY A 410 19.14 -5.29 8.96
CA GLY A 410 18.49 -6.09 7.90
C GLY A 410 17.92 -5.24 6.76
N ALA A 411 17.23 -4.14 7.09
CA ALA A 411 16.70 -3.19 6.12
C ALA A 411 17.80 -2.52 5.28
N ILE A 412 18.91 -2.12 5.93
CA ILE A 412 20.09 -1.54 5.26
C ILE A 412 20.59 -2.49 4.16
N ARG A 413 20.87 -3.74 4.56
CA ARG A 413 21.53 -4.68 3.67
C ARG A 413 20.61 -5.17 2.56
N TYR A 414 19.34 -5.44 2.88
CA TYR A 414 18.34 -5.80 1.90
C TYR A 414 18.13 -4.68 0.86
N GLY A 415 18.05 -3.43 1.32
CA GLY A 415 17.93 -2.26 0.45
C GLY A 415 19.14 -2.08 -0.47
N TYR A 416 20.36 -2.23 0.05
CA TYR A 416 21.55 -2.19 -0.78
C TYR A 416 21.58 -3.27 -1.86
N GLU A 417 21.24 -4.49 -1.49
CA GLU A 417 21.22 -5.60 -2.42
C GLU A 417 20.18 -5.42 -3.54
N LEU A 418 18.95 -5.03 -3.19
CA LEU A 418 17.92 -4.72 -4.18
C LEU A 418 18.28 -3.51 -5.06
N GLY A 419 18.96 -2.50 -4.50
CA GLY A 419 19.49 -1.38 -5.27
C GLY A 419 20.51 -1.83 -6.33
N TYR A 420 21.42 -2.73 -5.95
CA TYR A 420 22.36 -3.34 -6.89
C TYR A 420 21.67 -4.18 -7.95
N ILE A 421 20.75 -5.06 -7.56
CA ILE A 421 19.99 -5.91 -8.51
C ILE A 421 19.24 -5.05 -9.52
N THR A 422 18.55 -4.01 -9.05
CA THR A 422 17.82 -3.05 -9.91
C THR A 422 18.73 -2.43 -10.97
N LEU A 423 19.94 -2.00 -10.61
CA LEU A 423 20.90 -1.46 -11.59
C LEU A 423 21.44 -2.55 -12.52
N ALA A 424 21.72 -3.72 -11.95
CA ALA A 424 22.48 -4.78 -12.57
C ALA A 424 21.69 -5.66 -13.53
N LEU A 425 20.35 -5.55 -13.60
CA LEU A 425 19.48 -6.42 -14.43
C LEU A 425 20.07 -6.77 -15.80
N THR A 426 20.69 -5.81 -16.49
CA THR A 426 21.19 -5.95 -17.86
C THR A 426 22.72 -5.98 -17.94
N MET A 427 23.39 -6.03 -16.79
CA MET A 427 24.85 -5.97 -16.67
C MET A 427 25.45 -7.38 -16.66
N THR A 428 26.64 -7.50 -17.27
CA THR A 428 27.49 -8.69 -17.13
C THR A 428 28.06 -8.80 -15.72
N LEU A 429 28.49 -9.99 -15.31
CA LEU A 429 29.11 -10.22 -14.01
C LEU A 429 30.31 -9.28 -13.72
N ASP A 430 31.14 -8.99 -14.73
CA ASP A 430 32.27 -8.06 -14.57
C ASP A 430 31.81 -6.62 -14.34
N GLN A 431 30.72 -6.20 -14.99
CA GLN A 431 30.10 -4.90 -14.74
C GLN A 431 29.47 -4.84 -13.34
N CYS A 432 28.86 -5.93 -12.85
CA CYS A 432 28.35 -6.01 -11.48
C CYS A 432 29.47 -5.81 -10.44
N LYS A 433 30.62 -6.45 -10.64
CA LYS A 433 31.80 -6.26 -9.77
C LYS A 433 32.32 -4.82 -9.82
N GLN A 434 32.36 -4.22 -11.01
CA GLN A 434 32.77 -2.81 -11.16
C GLN A 434 31.77 -1.87 -10.47
N LEU A 435 30.47 -2.10 -10.63
CA LEU A 435 29.42 -1.34 -9.98
C LEU A 435 29.64 -1.34 -8.46
N ASN A 436 29.79 -2.52 -7.85
CA ASN A 436 30.04 -2.66 -6.42
C ASN A 436 31.26 -1.85 -5.95
N ASN A 437 32.37 -1.92 -6.68
CA ASN A 437 33.58 -1.19 -6.32
C ASN A 437 33.42 0.33 -6.48
N ASN A 438 32.73 0.78 -7.53
CA ASN A 438 32.54 2.20 -7.82
C ASN A 438 31.58 2.88 -6.83
N THR A 439 30.64 2.13 -6.25
CA THR A 439 29.71 2.62 -5.21
C THR A 439 30.26 2.50 -3.79
N GLY A 440 31.48 1.95 -3.61
CA GLY A 440 32.18 1.91 -2.33
C GLY A 440 32.03 0.61 -1.54
N ASP A 441 31.63 -0.50 -2.18
CA ASP A 441 31.48 -1.82 -1.55
C ASP A 441 30.57 -1.81 -0.31
N LEU A 442 29.37 -1.24 -0.46
CA LEU A 442 28.40 -1.05 0.64
C LEU A 442 27.98 -2.35 1.36
N LEU A 443 28.07 -3.49 0.68
CA LEU A 443 27.80 -4.82 1.27
C LEU A 443 29.06 -5.50 1.84
N GLY A 444 30.22 -4.84 1.78
CA GLY A 444 31.50 -5.31 2.30
C GLY A 444 32.03 -6.58 1.62
N ILE A 445 31.75 -6.79 0.33
CA ILE A 445 32.16 -7.99 -0.43
C ILE A 445 33.67 -8.20 -0.32
N GLY A 446 34.48 -7.15 -0.40
CA GLY A 446 35.93 -7.23 -0.29
C GLY A 446 36.40 -7.76 1.07
N MET A 447 35.63 -7.53 2.13
CA MET A 447 35.94 -7.97 3.49
C MET A 447 35.38 -9.37 3.79
N TYR A 448 34.18 -9.67 3.31
CA TYR A 448 33.42 -10.86 3.75
C TYR A 448 33.41 -12.01 2.73
N SER A 449 33.77 -11.76 1.46
CA SER A 449 33.77 -12.81 0.44
C SER A 449 34.69 -13.99 0.81
N GLY A 450 34.17 -15.20 0.64
CA GLY A 450 34.86 -16.46 1.02
C GLY A 450 34.68 -16.87 2.49
N GLY A 451 33.97 -16.08 3.30
CA GLY A 451 33.51 -16.48 4.64
C GLY A 451 32.39 -17.52 4.60
N GLU A 452 32.23 -18.28 5.68
CA GLU A 452 31.13 -19.25 5.80
C GLU A 452 29.79 -18.49 5.87
N GLY A 453 28.90 -18.76 4.92
CA GLY A 453 27.56 -18.17 4.87
C GLY A 453 27.45 -16.83 4.13
N TYR A 454 28.55 -16.25 3.61
CA TYR A 454 28.50 -15.03 2.79
C TYR A 454 28.36 -15.37 1.30
N THR A 455 27.30 -14.85 0.67
CA THR A 455 27.12 -14.94 -0.79
C THR A 455 27.09 -13.53 -1.40
N PRO A 456 28.05 -13.16 -2.26
CA PRO A 456 27.98 -11.92 -3.03
C PRO A 456 26.65 -11.81 -3.80
N TRP A 457 26.07 -10.61 -3.83
CA TRP A 457 24.78 -10.37 -4.49
C TRP A 457 24.77 -10.72 -5.97
N TYR A 458 25.92 -10.65 -6.64
CA TYR A 458 26.05 -10.95 -8.07
C TYR A 458 26.36 -12.41 -8.39
N ASP A 459 26.49 -13.31 -7.40
CA ASP A 459 26.90 -14.69 -7.65
C ASP A 459 25.85 -15.49 -8.43
N ALA A 460 24.57 -15.25 -8.16
CA ALA A 460 23.44 -15.83 -8.89
C ALA A 460 22.89 -14.90 -9.99
N HIS A 461 23.59 -13.81 -10.29
CA HIS A 461 23.10 -12.80 -11.23
C HIS A 461 23.16 -13.30 -12.67
N GLU A 462 22.01 -13.30 -13.31
CA GLU A 462 21.87 -13.55 -14.74
C GLU A 462 21.33 -12.30 -15.44
N ALA A 463 22.06 -11.81 -16.44
CA ALA A 463 21.65 -10.63 -17.19
C ALA A 463 20.38 -10.92 -18.01
N VAL A 464 19.35 -10.10 -17.84
CA VAL A 464 18.10 -10.15 -18.60
C VAL A 464 18.13 -9.24 -19.81
N SER A 465 17.21 -9.46 -20.74
CA SER A 465 17.02 -8.60 -21.91
C SER A 465 16.42 -7.24 -21.52
N GLU A 466 16.83 -6.21 -22.26
CA GLU A 466 16.26 -4.87 -22.19
C GLU A 466 15.64 -4.52 -23.55
N VAL A 467 14.44 -3.94 -23.53
CA VAL A 467 13.72 -3.52 -24.72
C VAL A 467 13.48 -2.02 -24.68
N GLU A 468 13.53 -1.36 -25.83
CA GLU A 468 13.14 0.04 -25.95
C GLU A 468 11.62 0.17 -25.80
N VAL A 469 11.17 1.21 -25.12
CA VAL A 469 9.76 1.46 -24.83
C VAL A 469 9.27 2.59 -25.72
N GLU A 470 8.31 2.31 -26.59
CA GLU A 470 7.72 3.34 -27.44
C GLU A 470 6.97 4.39 -26.61
N PRO A 471 7.00 5.68 -27.00
CA PRO A 471 6.31 6.77 -26.31
C PRO A 471 4.80 6.69 -26.52
N ILE A 472 4.18 5.86 -25.68
CA ILE A 472 2.75 5.65 -25.56
C ILE A 472 2.45 5.67 -24.06
N LEU A 473 1.70 6.67 -23.60
CA LEU A 473 1.26 6.79 -22.22
C LEU A 473 -0.26 6.88 -22.18
N ASN A 474 -0.92 5.78 -21.83
CA ASN A 474 -2.37 5.78 -21.67
C ASN A 474 -2.71 5.64 -20.19
N ILE A 475 -3.58 6.48 -19.66
CA ILE A 475 -4.02 6.38 -18.27
C ILE A 475 -5.48 6.75 -18.14
N ALA A 476 -6.24 5.97 -17.38
CA ALA A 476 -7.63 6.27 -17.05
C ALA A 476 -7.92 5.92 -15.59
N HIS A 477 -8.77 6.71 -14.95
CA HIS A 477 -9.29 6.42 -13.61
C HIS A 477 -10.80 6.40 -13.58
N ASP A 478 -11.36 5.59 -12.68
CA ASP A 478 -12.77 5.63 -12.29
C ASP A 478 -12.88 5.92 -10.80
N GLN A 479 -13.71 6.90 -10.42
CA GLN A 479 -14.06 7.18 -9.03
C GLN A 479 -15.47 6.70 -8.74
N PHE A 480 -15.66 6.09 -7.58
CA PHE A 480 -16.94 5.51 -7.21
C PHE A 480 -17.13 5.46 -5.70
N LEU A 481 -18.38 5.30 -5.28
CA LEU A 481 -18.74 5.02 -3.89
C LEU A 481 -18.59 3.53 -3.62
N ILE A 482 -17.86 3.20 -2.56
CA ILE A 482 -17.69 1.84 -2.05
C ILE A 482 -18.26 1.73 -0.64
N GLU A 483 -18.93 0.61 -0.33
CA GLU A 483 -19.48 0.37 0.99
C GLU A 483 -18.36 0.07 2.00
N VAL A 484 -18.45 0.69 3.18
CA VAL A 484 -17.59 0.37 4.33
C VAL A 484 -18.30 -0.69 5.17
N GLU A 485 -17.95 -1.96 4.92
CA GLU A 485 -18.51 -3.15 5.56
C GLU A 485 -17.72 -3.59 6.81
N ASN A 486 -16.46 -3.18 6.91
CA ASN A 486 -15.64 -3.43 8.09
C ASN A 486 -16.03 -2.47 9.22
N ASN A 487 -16.60 -3.02 10.31
CA ASN A 487 -17.07 -2.20 11.42
C ASN A 487 -15.93 -1.58 12.24
N VAL A 488 -14.70 -2.10 12.16
CA VAL A 488 -13.52 -1.46 12.75
C VAL A 488 -13.16 -0.20 11.97
N ALA A 489 -13.00 -0.32 10.65
CA ALA A 489 -12.71 0.81 9.77
C ALA A 489 -13.82 1.88 9.87
N LEU A 490 -15.08 1.45 9.93
CA LEU A 490 -16.22 2.35 10.13
C LEU A 490 -16.15 3.07 11.48
N ALA A 491 -15.84 2.38 12.57
CA ALA A 491 -15.74 3.00 13.90
C ALA A 491 -14.60 4.03 13.95
N LEU A 492 -13.43 3.70 13.40
CA LEU A 492 -12.28 4.63 13.32
C LEU A 492 -12.62 5.87 12.49
N SER A 493 -13.30 5.68 11.36
CA SER A 493 -13.70 6.76 10.47
C SER A 493 -14.80 7.64 11.10
N LYS A 494 -15.83 7.06 11.72
CA LYS A 494 -16.86 7.82 12.47
C LYS A 494 -16.28 8.62 13.64
N ALA A 495 -15.17 8.15 14.21
CA ALA A 495 -14.45 8.84 15.27
C ALA A 495 -13.48 9.93 14.75
N ALA A 496 -13.38 10.14 13.44
CA ALA A 496 -12.36 10.96 12.78
C ALA A 496 -10.92 10.57 13.15
N VAL A 497 -10.70 9.31 13.52
CA VAL A 497 -9.35 8.78 13.73
C VAL A 497 -8.70 8.51 12.37
N ALA A 498 -9.46 7.92 11.44
CA ALA A 498 -9.02 7.75 10.06
C ALA A 498 -9.49 8.91 9.17
N SER A 499 -8.64 9.37 8.24
CA SER A 499 -8.95 10.44 7.27
C SER A 499 -9.81 9.96 6.10
N VAL A 500 -10.93 9.31 6.40
CA VAL A 500 -11.86 8.78 5.40
C VAL A 500 -13.14 9.61 5.41
N ASN A 501 -13.51 10.18 4.26
CA ASN A 501 -14.79 10.86 4.10
C ASN A 501 -15.92 9.82 4.06
N LEU A 502 -16.80 9.84 5.06
CA LEU A 502 -17.93 8.92 5.17
C LEU A 502 -19.25 9.56 4.75
N PHE A 503 -20.02 8.82 3.96
CA PHE A 503 -21.36 9.16 3.51
C PHE A 503 -22.35 8.12 4.02
N TYR A 504 -23.41 8.58 4.69
CA TYR A 504 -24.45 7.72 5.23
C TYR A 504 -25.70 7.73 4.33
N ASN A 505 -26.18 6.54 3.96
CA ASN A 505 -27.40 6.35 3.18
C ASN A 505 -28.55 5.97 4.13
N GLU A 506 -29.58 6.83 4.22
CA GLU A 506 -30.71 6.63 5.13
C GLU A 506 -31.70 5.54 4.66
N GLU A 507 -31.75 5.26 3.35
CA GLU A 507 -32.67 4.29 2.75
C GLU A 507 -32.28 2.85 3.10
N ASN A 508 -30.97 2.55 3.03
CA ASN A 508 -30.44 1.21 3.26
C ASN A 508 -29.62 1.08 4.56
N ASN A 509 -29.44 2.18 5.32
CA ASN A 509 -28.69 2.22 6.57
C ASN A 509 -27.21 1.79 6.41
N LYS A 510 -26.57 2.16 5.30
CA LYS A 510 -25.16 1.82 5.01
C LYS A 510 -24.26 3.04 4.93
N TYR A 511 -22.96 2.81 5.11
CA TYR A 511 -21.92 3.83 5.00
C TYR A 511 -21.07 3.56 3.77
N TYR A 512 -20.76 4.63 3.07
CA TYR A 512 -19.96 4.62 1.86
C TYR A 512 -18.78 5.59 2.01
N THR A 513 -17.72 5.32 1.27
CA THR A 513 -16.64 6.28 1.04
C THR A 513 -16.34 6.37 -0.44
N VAL A 514 -15.65 7.43 -0.84
CA VAL A 514 -15.17 7.59 -2.22
C VAL A 514 -13.77 7.03 -2.31
N THR A 515 -13.56 6.17 -3.30
CA THR A 515 -12.24 5.67 -3.69
C THR A 515 -12.14 5.73 -5.21
N GLU A 516 -10.98 5.37 -5.75
CA GLU A 516 -10.74 5.31 -7.18
C GLU A 516 -9.85 4.13 -7.57
N VAL A 517 -9.96 3.73 -8.84
CA VAL A 517 -9.15 2.68 -9.46
C VAL A 517 -8.59 3.20 -10.77
N GLY A 518 -7.38 2.80 -11.14
CA GLY A 518 -6.75 3.23 -12.39
C GLY A 518 -6.31 2.09 -13.30
N TYR A 519 -6.23 2.41 -14.59
CA TYR A 519 -5.59 1.63 -15.63
C TYR A 519 -4.50 2.46 -16.30
N LEU A 520 -3.32 1.89 -16.49
CA LEU A 520 -2.16 2.54 -17.08
C LEU A 520 -1.50 1.62 -18.13
N GLU A 521 -1.07 2.21 -19.24
CA GLU A 521 -0.20 1.59 -20.23
C GLU A 521 1.04 2.46 -20.45
N ILE A 522 2.21 1.84 -20.41
CA ILE A 522 3.50 2.47 -20.74
C ILE A 522 4.13 1.65 -21.87
N GLY A 523 4.15 2.23 -23.08
CA GLY A 523 4.49 1.50 -24.29
C GLY A 523 3.57 0.30 -24.50
N ASP A 524 4.11 -0.73 -25.15
CA ASP A 524 3.49 -2.06 -25.28
C ASP A 524 3.97 -3.06 -24.19
N VAL A 525 4.84 -2.60 -23.29
CA VAL A 525 5.58 -3.45 -22.34
C VAL A 525 4.91 -3.59 -20.97
N ILE A 526 4.17 -2.58 -20.51
CA ILE A 526 3.54 -2.57 -19.18
C ILE A 526 2.08 -2.18 -19.31
N LYS A 527 1.22 -2.99 -18.68
CA LYS A 527 -0.14 -2.63 -18.28
C LYS A 527 -0.20 -2.64 -16.77
N ALA A 528 -0.89 -1.71 -16.13
CA ALA A 528 -0.99 -1.70 -14.67
C ALA A 528 -2.42 -1.54 -14.18
N TYR A 529 -2.78 -2.38 -13.20
CA TYR A 529 -3.89 -2.16 -12.28
C TYR A 529 -3.41 -1.27 -11.15
N MET A 530 -3.89 -0.04 -11.12
CA MET A 530 -3.57 0.93 -10.06
C MET A 530 -4.59 0.74 -8.93
N SER A 531 -4.17 0.05 -7.88
CA SER A 531 -5.03 -0.40 -6.79
C SER A 531 -4.96 0.58 -5.61
N PRO A 532 -6.10 0.94 -5.00
CA PRO A 532 -6.14 1.79 -3.80
C PRO A 532 -5.70 1.09 -2.51
N GLY A 533 -5.33 -0.20 -2.55
CA GLY A 533 -5.05 -0.98 -1.34
C GLY A 533 -3.90 -1.96 -1.51
N GLU A 534 -3.74 -2.87 -0.56
CA GLU A 534 -2.74 -3.95 -0.57
C GLU A 534 -3.36 -5.19 -1.21
N THR A 535 -3.11 -5.39 -2.52
CA THR A 535 -3.83 -6.42 -3.28
C THR A 535 -3.21 -7.80 -3.06
N TYR A 536 -4.00 -8.82 -2.74
CA TYR A 536 -3.50 -10.19 -2.62
C TYR A 536 -2.97 -10.69 -3.97
N GLY A 537 -1.79 -11.33 -3.98
CA GLY A 537 -1.14 -11.68 -5.24
C GLY A 537 -1.88 -12.72 -6.08
N GLU A 538 -2.78 -13.47 -5.46
CA GLU A 538 -3.72 -14.37 -6.14
C GLU A 538 -4.59 -13.65 -7.18
N ILE A 539 -4.92 -12.37 -6.96
CA ILE A 539 -5.68 -11.55 -7.90
C ILE A 539 -4.84 -11.28 -9.15
N LEU A 540 -3.52 -11.13 -9.02
CA LEU A 540 -2.62 -10.92 -10.14
C LEU A 540 -2.28 -12.22 -10.87
N VAL A 541 -1.72 -13.20 -10.14
CA VAL A 541 -1.12 -14.41 -10.72
C VAL A 541 -2.07 -15.60 -10.78
N GLY A 542 -3.18 -15.57 -10.05
CA GLY A 542 -4.11 -16.69 -9.92
C GLY A 542 -3.66 -17.72 -8.90
N GLY A 543 -4.10 -18.96 -9.08
CA GLY A 543 -3.81 -20.07 -8.17
C GLY A 543 -5.01 -20.45 -7.29
N ALA A 544 -4.73 -21.22 -6.24
CA ALA A 544 -5.76 -21.88 -5.44
C ALA A 544 -6.71 -20.91 -4.72
N GLY A 545 -6.29 -19.68 -4.41
CA GLY A 545 -7.14 -18.76 -3.67
C GLY A 545 -7.88 -17.71 -4.49
N ILE A 546 -7.89 -17.85 -5.82
CA ILE A 546 -8.95 -17.26 -6.64
C ILE A 546 -10.13 -18.25 -6.87
N GLU A 547 -10.04 -19.49 -6.38
CA GLU A 547 -11.09 -20.49 -6.56
C GLU A 547 -12.40 -20.10 -5.86
N GLY A 548 -13.48 -19.95 -6.63
CA GLY A 548 -14.79 -19.54 -6.11
C GLY A 548 -14.96 -18.02 -5.97
N PHE A 549 -13.99 -17.26 -6.48
CA PHE A 549 -14.14 -15.83 -6.75
C PHE A 549 -14.71 -15.62 -8.17
N ASP A 550 -15.42 -14.51 -8.37
CA ASP A 550 -16.15 -14.24 -9.62
C ASP A 550 -15.26 -13.79 -10.78
N PHE A 551 -14.00 -13.43 -10.50
CA PHE A 551 -13.03 -12.98 -11.49
C PHE A 551 -11.91 -14.01 -11.65
N ALA A 552 -11.46 -14.19 -12.90
CA ALA A 552 -10.18 -14.83 -13.16
C ALA A 552 -9.02 -13.91 -12.72
N SER A 553 -7.78 -14.41 -12.75
CA SER A 553 -6.64 -13.57 -12.40
C SER A 553 -6.42 -12.50 -13.46
N LEU A 554 -5.79 -11.37 -13.07
CA LEU A 554 -5.47 -10.30 -14.01
C LEU A 554 -4.62 -10.80 -15.17
N ARG A 555 -3.64 -11.67 -14.93
CA ARG A 555 -2.79 -12.25 -15.98
C ARG A 555 -3.55 -13.18 -16.92
N GLU A 556 -4.55 -13.92 -16.41
CA GLU A 556 -5.44 -14.71 -17.27
C GLU A 556 -6.32 -13.81 -18.15
N MET A 557 -6.84 -12.71 -17.60
CA MET A 557 -7.75 -11.80 -18.32
C MET A 557 -7.02 -10.88 -19.32
N TYR A 558 -5.83 -10.40 -18.99
CA TYR A 558 -5.17 -9.29 -19.68
C TYR A 558 -3.74 -9.58 -20.18
N GLY A 559 -3.18 -10.74 -19.83
CA GLY A 559 -1.85 -11.18 -20.25
C GLY A 559 -0.75 -10.94 -19.20
N GLU A 560 0.42 -11.54 -19.43
CA GLU A 560 1.57 -11.55 -18.50
C GLU A 560 2.25 -10.18 -18.27
N ASN A 561 1.96 -9.18 -19.11
CA ASN A 561 2.50 -7.84 -18.97
C ASN A 561 1.68 -6.94 -18.04
N ILE A 562 0.57 -7.44 -17.49
CA ILE A 562 -0.16 -6.73 -16.44
C ILE A 562 0.55 -6.87 -15.09
N ILE A 563 0.73 -5.74 -14.41
CA ILE A 563 1.26 -5.62 -13.05
C ILE A 563 0.25 -4.92 -12.15
N ILE A 564 0.51 -4.90 -10.85
CA ILE A 564 -0.26 -4.10 -9.88
C ILE A 564 0.65 -3.01 -9.33
N LEU A 565 0.12 -1.80 -9.26
CA LEU A 565 0.69 -0.69 -8.50
C LEU A 565 -0.25 -0.45 -7.31
N ASP A 566 0.13 -0.94 -6.14
CA ASP A 566 -0.71 -0.86 -4.93
C ASP A 566 -0.59 0.52 -4.25
N LEU A 567 -1.51 0.76 -3.31
CA LEU A 567 -1.57 1.99 -2.50
C LEU A 567 -1.62 3.26 -3.35
N MET A 568 -2.32 3.20 -4.47
CA MET A 568 -2.42 4.27 -5.45
C MET A 568 -3.70 5.08 -5.21
N ASN A 569 -3.52 6.37 -4.90
CA ASN A 569 -4.56 7.38 -4.69
C ASN A 569 -5.53 7.15 -3.52
N ASP A 570 -5.31 6.11 -2.73
CA ASP A 570 -6.04 5.81 -1.51
C ASP A 570 -5.27 4.73 -0.70
N ALA A 571 -5.77 4.42 0.49
CA ALA A 571 -5.29 3.34 1.32
C ALA A 571 -6.48 2.55 1.89
N ALA A 572 -7.10 1.76 1.00
CA ALA A 572 -8.29 0.94 1.22
C ALA A 572 -8.05 -0.34 2.04
N GLY A 573 -6.85 -0.49 2.63
CA GLY A 573 -6.37 -1.69 3.31
C GLY A 573 -6.19 -2.86 2.36
N TYR A 574 -6.24 -4.08 2.91
CA TYR A 574 -6.09 -5.31 2.12
C TYR A 574 -7.26 -5.53 1.16
N VAL A 575 -6.93 -5.83 -0.11
CA VAL A 575 -7.85 -6.21 -1.18
C VAL A 575 -7.68 -7.71 -1.45
N THR A 576 -8.61 -8.50 -0.94
CA THR A 576 -8.57 -9.98 -0.99
C THR A 576 -9.81 -10.53 -1.69
N PRO A 577 -9.73 -11.67 -2.38
CA PRO A 577 -10.91 -12.31 -2.98
C PRO A 577 -12.08 -12.42 -1.98
N ASP A 578 -13.30 -12.06 -2.40
CA ASP A 578 -14.46 -11.91 -1.52
C ASP A 578 -14.79 -13.17 -0.69
N ASN A 579 -14.53 -14.34 -1.26
CA ASN A 579 -14.71 -15.65 -0.65
C ASN A 579 -13.66 -15.95 0.44
N HIS A 580 -12.55 -15.23 0.43
CA HIS A 580 -11.41 -15.37 1.34
C HIS A 580 -11.33 -14.25 2.38
N TYR A 581 -12.16 -13.20 2.26
CA TYR A 581 -12.20 -12.12 3.21
C TYR A 581 -12.51 -12.62 4.64
N VAL A 582 -11.55 -12.37 5.53
CA VAL A 582 -11.72 -12.62 6.95
C VAL A 582 -11.00 -11.53 7.74
N ILE A 583 -11.71 -10.96 8.72
CA ILE A 583 -11.15 -9.95 9.60
C ILE A 583 -10.01 -10.58 10.41
N ALA A 584 -10.30 -11.68 11.10
CA ALA A 584 -9.27 -12.53 11.69
C ALA A 584 -9.64 -14.00 11.57
N GLY A 585 -8.78 -14.81 10.95
CA GLY A 585 -9.07 -16.21 10.65
C GLY A 585 -7.85 -17.10 10.47
N TYR A 586 -8.08 -18.18 9.74
CA TYR A 586 -7.06 -19.15 9.35
C TYR A 586 -7.19 -19.48 7.87
N ARG A 587 -6.06 -19.76 7.23
CA ARG A 587 -6.01 -20.43 5.93
C ARG A 587 -5.44 -21.83 6.06
N TYR A 588 -5.87 -22.68 5.15
CA TYR A 588 -5.33 -24.02 5.05
C TYR A 588 -4.13 -23.99 4.12
N ASN A 589 -2.98 -24.42 4.63
CA ASN A 589 -1.79 -24.65 3.83
C ASN A 589 -1.77 -26.13 3.40
N GLU A 590 -1.85 -26.36 2.08
CA GLU A 590 -1.79 -27.72 1.53
C GLU A 590 -0.41 -28.36 1.69
N GLU A 591 0.67 -27.56 1.61
CA GLU A 591 2.05 -28.03 1.70
C GLU A 591 2.40 -28.53 3.11
N SER A 592 1.99 -27.76 4.13
CA SER A 592 2.23 -28.11 5.54
C SER A 592 1.13 -28.99 6.15
N ASP A 593 0.05 -29.26 5.41
CA ASP A 593 -1.18 -29.92 5.86
C ASP A 593 -1.74 -29.34 7.17
N SER A 594 -1.65 -28.02 7.33
CA SER A 594 -1.95 -27.33 8.59
C SER A 594 -2.83 -26.09 8.42
N LEU A 595 -3.43 -25.65 9.53
CA LEU A 595 -4.17 -24.38 9.59
C LEU A 595 -3.22 -23.31 10.11
N GLU A 596 -2.96 -22.31 9.27
CA GLU A 596 -2.09 -21.18 9.56
C GLU A 596 -2.94 -19.94 9.78
N SER A 597 -2.52 -19.08 10.71
CA SER A 597 -3.26 -17.84 10.99
C SER A 597 -3.22 -16.94 9.75
N ASP A 598 -4.39 -16.42 9.37
CA ASP A 598 -4.55 -15.41 8.33
C ASP A 598 -5.32 -14.25 8.95
N THR A 599 -4.63 -13.15 9.23
CA THR A 599 -5.20 -12.02 9.98
C THR A 599 -4.54 -10.71 9.59
N TRP A 600 -5.02 -10.07 8.51
CA TRP A 600 -4.53 -8.73 8.15
C TRP A 600 -5.62 -7.74 7.70
N CYS A 601 -6.85 -8.21 7.41
CA CYS A 601 -7.98 -7.33 7.07
C CYS A 601 -8.63 -6.64 8.30
N MET A 602 -8.03 -6.73 9.50
CA MET A 602 -8.66 -6.29 10.77
C MET A 602 -8.95 -4.79 10.83
N MET A 603 -7.99 -3.94 10.47
CA MET A 603 -8.02 -2.53 10.91
C MET A 603 -8.32 -1.51 9.81
N VAL A 604 -7.99 -1.79 8.55
CA VAL A 604 -7.96 -0.76 7.49
C VAL A 604 -8.66 -1.15 6.18
N SER A 605 -9.13 -2.39 6.03
CA SER A 605 -9.87 -2.79 4.82
C SER A 605 -11.29 -2.23 4.79
N PHE A 606 -11.77 -1.75 3.64
CA PHE A 606 -13.15 -1.27 3.50
C PHE A 606 -14.20 -2.36 3.71
N GLY A 607 -14.00 -3.57 3.19
CA GLY A 607 -15.02 -4.60 3.28
C GLY A 607 -14.75 -5.88 2.51
N LYS A 608 -15.71 -6.81 2.62
CA LYS A 608 -15.67 -8.12 1.98
C LYS A 608 -15.71 -8.03 0.46
N ASN A 609 -16.52 -7.12 -0.08
CA ASN A 609 -16.76 -6.99 -1.51
C ASN A 609 -15.84 -5.96 -2.18
N THR A 610 -14.74 -5.61 -1.51
CA THR A 610 -13.77 -4.61 -2.02
C THR A 610 -13.12 -5.08 -3.31
N ALA A 611 -12.64 -6.33 -3.37
CA ALA A 611 -11.96 -6.86 -4.54
C ALA A 611 -12.88 -6.97 -5.76
N SER A 612 -14.06 -7.56 -5.61
CA SER A 612 -15.02 -7.66 -6.73
C SER A 612 -15.46 -6.29 -7.26
N THR A 613 -15.67 -5.32 -6.38
CA THR A 613 -16.03 -3.95 -6.78
C THR A 613 -14.90 -3.30 -7.57
N LEU A 614 -13.67 -3.36 -7.07
CA LEU A 614 -12.50 -2.77 -7.73
C LEU A 614 -12.24 -3.41 -9.10
N LEU A 615 -12.25 -4.74 -9.17
CA LEU A 615 -11.99 -5.46 -10.42
C LEU A 615 -13.09 -5.26 -11.45
N SER A 616 -14.35 -5.13 -11.03
CA SER A 616 -15.45 -4.77 -11.93
C SER A 616 -15.25 -3.39 -12.56
N ARG A 617 -14.82 -2.41 -11.76
CA ARG A 617 -14.54 -1.05 -12.25
C ARG A 617 -13.32 -1.00 -13.14
N PHE A 618 -12.25 -1.70 -12.76
CA PHE A 618 -11.05 -1.86 -13.57
C PHE A 618 -11.35 -2.49 -14.93
N ALA A 619 -12.14 -3.57 -14.98
CA ALA A 619 -12.53 -4.19 -16.23
C ALA A 619 -13.27 -3.22 -17.15
N GLY A 620 -14.14 -2.37 -16.60
CA GLY A 620 -14.80 -1.30 -17.34
C GLY A 620 -13.82 -0.30 -17.96
N LEU A 621 -12.75 0.09 -17.24
CA LEU A 621 -11.70 0.95 -17.79
C LEU A 621 -10.96 0.29 -18.97
N VAL A 622 -10.60 -0.98 -18.83
CA VAL A 622 -9.89 -1.74 -19.88
C VAL A 622 -10.78 -2.05 -21.10
N GLU A 623 -12.09 -2.15 -20.93
CA GLU A 623 -13.03 -2.31 -22.05
C GLU A 623 -13.24 -0.99 -22.80
N ASN A 624 -13.31 0.13 -22.07
CA ASN A 624 -13.45 1.46 -22.66
C ASN A 624 -12.19 1.93 -23.37
N SER A 625 -11.00 1.49 -22.94
CA SER A 625 -9.74 1.82 -23.61
C SER A 625 -9.56 1.21 -25.00
N LYS A 626 -10.38 0.20 -25.36
CA LYS A 626 -10.32 -0.49 -26.65
C LYS A 626 -11.24 0.12 -27.72
N GLN A 627 -12.04 1.13 -27.36
CA GLN A 627 -12.95 1.84 -28.26
C GLN A 627 -12.30 3.10 -28.80
#